data_AF-A0A968BTW4-F1
#
_entry.id   AF-A0A968BTW4-F1
#
_cell.length_a   1.000
_cell.length_b   1.000
_cell.length_c   1.000
_cell.angle_alpha   90.00
_cell.angle_beta   90.00
_cell.angle_gamma   90.00
#
_symmetry.space_group_name_H-M   'P 1'
#
loop_
_entity.id
_entity.type
_entity.pdbx_description
1 polymer ?
#
loop_
_entity_poly.entity_id
_entity_poly.type
_entity_poly.pdbx_seq_one_letter_code
_entity_poly.pdbx_strand_id
1 'polypeptide(L)'
;METYYRGTQDDSKMYDWDGNMMGYGGQADVQPGWYVPMKRRRPCARYDLGRLIVTRLTSMVFGSERFPELRMEGDPDAQDYVRALCEASRLPTRMIEARNLGGAVGTSCLSFCFKEGVPRIEVHNAKHCTVLSWIDEDEKIVKAVLKAYTYPRQVFDPESKKLRTVNYYYARYWDTQREIIWEPIPQRVADTQQWQNYPHKTVDHGFGFCPFYWIQNLPDSQSLDGESDYEGL
;
A
#
# COMPACT_ATOMS: atom_id res chain seq x y z
N MET A 1 1.15 -10.95 -6.00
CA MET A 1 1.31 -9.98 -7.11
C MET A 1 2.27 -8.85 -6.78
N GLU A 2 2.16 -8.14 -5.65
CA GLU A 2 3.08 -7.03 -5.34
C GLU A 2 4.57 -7.38 -5.40
N THR A 3 4.97 -8.57 -4.94
CA THR A 3 6.35 -9.06 -5.02
C THR A 3 6.83 -9.21 -6.47
N TYR A 4 5.94 -9.60 -7.38
CA TYR A 4 6.21 -9.68 -8.81
C TYR A 4 6.33 -8.29 -9.44
N TYR A 5 5.40 -7.37 -9.11
CA TYR A 5 5.52 -5.96 -9.51
C TYR A 5 6.84 -5.32 -9.03
N ARG A 6 7.33 -5.67 -7.84
CA ARG A 6 8.58 -5.13 -7.30
C ARG A 6 9.84 -5.88 -7.75
N GLY A 7 9.72 -7.00 -8.47
CA GLY A 7 10.86 -7.83 -8.86
C GLY A 7 11.55 -8.55 -7.68
N THR A 8 10.84 -8.72 -6.56
CA THR A 8 11.35 -9.29 -5.30
C THR A 8 10.87 -10.71 -5.03
N GLN A 9 10.19 -11.35 -5.97
CA GLN A 9 9.61 -12.70 -5.81
C GLN A 9 10.63 -13.78 -5.45
N ASP A 10 11.88 -13.62 -5.88
CA ASP A 10 12.96 -14.57 -5.61
C ASP A 10 13.93 -14.10 -4.52
N ASP A 11 13.64 -13.03 -3.78
CA ASP A 11 14.55 -12.50 -2.74
C ASP A 11 14.67 -13.41 -1.52
N SER A 12 13.69 -14.29 -1.30
CA SER A 12 13.75 -15.31 -0.26
C SER A 12 14.65 -16.49 -0.60
N LYS A 13 15.11 -16.62 -1.86
CA LYS A 13 15.96 -17.72 -2.30
C LYS A 13 17.41 -17.45 -1.93
N MET A 14 17.99 -18.41 -1.22
CA MET A 14 19.34 -18.33 -0.65
C MET A 14 20.45 -18.67 -1.65
N TYR A 15 20.11 -19.41 -2.71
CA TYR A 15 21.05 -19.89 -3.70
C TYR A 15 20.95 -19.09 -5.00
N ASP A 16 22.08 -18.82 -5.64
CA ASP A 16 22.12 -18.27 -7.00
C ASP A 16 21.67 -19.29 -8.05
N TRP A 17 21.77 -18.91 -9.33
CA TRP A 17 21.41 -19.78 -10.45
C TRP A 17 22.29 -21.02 -10.56
N ASP A 18 23.56 -20.90 -10.19
CA ASP A 18 24.54 -21.97 -10.28
C ASP A 18 24.45 -22.93 -9.09
N GLY A 19 23.73 -22.54 -8.04
CA GLY A 19 23.49 -23.32 -6.83
C GLY A 19 24.43 -22.97 -5.67
N ASN A 20 25.17 -21.87 -5.78
CA ASN A 20 26.02 -21.37 -4.71
C ASN A 20 25.22 -20.60 -3.68
N MET A 21 25.65 -20.67 -2.43
CA MET A 21 25.10 -19.85 -1.36
C MET A 21 25.79 -18.49 -1.35
N MET A 22 25.02 -17.39 -1.43
CA MET A 22 25.58 -16.05 -1.35
C MET A 22 26.20 -15.83 0.04
N GLY A 23 27.51 -15.59 0.08
CA GLY A 23 28.24 -15.27 1.30
C GLY A 23 27.85 -13.91 1.87
N TYR A 24 28.00 -13.73 3.19
CA TYR A 24 27.81 -12.43 3.83
C TYR A 24 28.85 -11.44 3.30
N GLY A 25 28.43 -10.28 2.81
CA GLY A 25 29.33 -9.17 2.45
C GLY A 25 30.17 -9.38 1.18
N GLY A 26 29.73 -10.21 0.23
CA GLY A 26 30.44 -10.41 -1.04
C GLY A 26 31.69 -11.31 -0.94
N GLN A 27 31.81 -12.08 0.15
CA GLN A 27 32.79 -13.17 0.22
C GLN A 27 32.34 -14.36 -0.63
N ALA A 28 33.36 -15.10 -1.10
CA ALA A 28 33.28 -16.15 -2.11
C ALA A 28 32.06 -17.08 -1.97
N ASP A 29 31.47 -17.37 -3.12
CA ASP A 29 30.37 -18.29 -3.30
C ASP A 29 30.69 -19.67 -2.68
N VAL A 30 29.90 -20.07 -1.69
CA VAL A 30 30.07 -21.36 -1.02
C VAL A 30 29.30 -22.41 -1.81
N GLN A 31 30.03 -23.38 -2.39
CA GLN A 31 29.43 -24.52 -3.06
C GLN A 31 28.88 -25.52 -2.03
N PRO A 32 27.57 -25.83 -2.05
CA PRO A 32 27.04 -26.91 -1.25
C PRO A 32 27.57 -28.26 -1.76
N GLY A 33 27.92 -29.18 -0.85
CA GLY A 33 28.39 -30.53 -1.20
C GLY A 33 27.30 -31.46 -1.78
N TRP A 34 26.16 -30.91 -2.17
CA TRP A 34 25.00 -31.63 -2.70
C TRP A 34 24.30 -30.77 -3.75
N TYR A 35 23.64 -31.43 -4.71
CA TYR A 35 22.95 -30.76 -5.81
C TYR A 35 21.75 -29.96 -5.30
N VAL A 36 21.74 -28.64 -5.55
CA VAL A 36 20.60 -27.77 -5.23
C VAL A 36 19.56 -27.87 -6.36
N PRO A 37 18.30 -28.26 -6.08
CA PRO A 37 17.26 -28.29 -7.09
C PRO A 37 16.97 -26.90 -7.68
N MET A 38 16.71 -26.83 -8.99
CA MET A 38 16.46 -25.59 -9.73
C MET A 38 15.41 -24.66 -9.09
N LYS A 39 14.36 -25.23 -8.48
CA LYS A 39 13.28 -24.47 -7.82
C LYS A 39 13.77 -23.62 -6.64
N ARG A 40 14.88 -24.00 -5.99
CA ARG A 40 15.47 -23.29 -4.85
C ARG A 40 16.51 -22.25 -5.26
N ARG A 41 16.80 -22.15 -6.56
CA ARG A 41 17.79 -21.26 -7.16
C ARG A 41 17.13 -19.96 -7.61
N ARG A 42 17.84 -18.86 -7.40
CA ARG A 42 17.46 -17.51 -7.83
C ARG A 42 17.82 -17.35 -9.31
N PRO A 43 16.89 -16.88 -10.16
CA PRO A 43 17.20 -16.59 -11.57
C PRO A 43 18.32 -15.54 -11.69
N CYS A 44 19.22 -15.73 -12.65
CA CYS A 44 20.32 -14.79 -12.93
C CYS A 44 19.82 -13.51 -13.63
N ALA A 45 18.82 -13.61 -14.49
CA ALA A 45 18.17 -12.48 -15.14
C ALA A 45 16.76 -12.29 -14.53
N ARG A 46 16.55 -11.12 -13.91
CA ARG A 46 15.24 -10.67 -13.45
C ARG A 46 14.67 -9.70 -14.47
N TYR A 47 13.53 -10.02 -15.03
CA TYR A 47 12.78 -9.08 -15.85
C TYR A 47 11.64 -8.49 -15.01
N ASP A 48 11.67 -7.17 -14.82
CA ASP A 48 10.62 -6.44 -14.13
C ASP A 48 9.39 -6.21 -15.05
N LEU A 49 8.86 -7.29 -15.64
CA LEU A 49 7.75 -7.23 -16.60
C LEU A 49 6.51 -6.60 -15.98
N GLY A 50 6.13 -7.03 -14.77
CA GLY A 50 4.97 -6.47 -14.06
C GLY A 50 5.10 -4.96 -13.86
N ARG A 51 6.28 -4.48 -13.42
CA ARG A 51 6.55 -3.06 -13.28
C ARG A 51 6.45 -2.31 -14.60
N LEU A 52 7.00 -2.88 -15.66
CA LEU A 52 7.01 -2.26 -16.99
C LEU A 52 5.61 -2.16 -17.58
N ILE A 53 4.77 -3.20 -17.44
CA ILE A 53 3.37 -3.21 -17.88
C ILE A 53 2.59 -2.12 -17.14
N VAL A 54 2.61 -2.17 -15.80
CA VAL A 54 1.87 -1.21 -14.96
C VAL A 54 2.32 0.22 -15.24
N THR A 55 3.64 0.48 -15.30
CA THR A 55 4.15 1.83 -15.55
C THR A 55 3.71 2.37 -16.92
N ARG A 56 3.69 1.52 -17.96
CA ARG A 56 3.21 1.90 -19.29
C ARG A 56 1.72 2.22 -19.27
N LEU A 57 0.89 1.36 -18.69
CA LEU A 57 -0.56 1.59 -18.57
C LEU A 57 -0.86 2.87 -17.79
N THR A 58 -0.19 3.08 -16.65
CA THR A 58 -0.31 4.31 -15.87
C THR A 58 0.08 5.54 -16.69
N SER A 59 1.16 5.47 -17.48
CA SER A 59 1.56 6.60 -18.35
C SER A 59 0.56 6.88 -19.46
N MET A 60 -0.23 5.89 -19.89
CA MET A 60 -1.27 6.13 -20.88
C MET A 60 -2.48 6.85 -20.32
N VAL A 61 -2.82 6.62 -19.04
CA VAL A 61 -3.97 7.24 -18.36
C VAL A 61 -3.60 8.60 -17.74
N PHE A 62 -2.47 8.66 -17.04
CA PHE A 62 -2.03 9.82 -16.26
C PHE A 62 -0.68 10.37 -16.71
N GLY A 63 -0.30 10.13 -17.96
CA GLY A 63 0.89 10.73 -18.57
C GLY A 63 0.80 12.25 -18.68
N SER A 64 1.90 12.86 -19.12
CA SER A 64 1.95 14.30 -19.37
C SER A 64 0.79 14.73 -20.27
N GLU A 65 0.07 15.78 -19.85
CA GLU A 65 -1.09 16.36 -20.56
C GLU A 65 -2.32 15.44 -20.70
N ARG A 66 -2.35 14.29 -20.01
CA ARG A 66 -3.50 13.36 -20.03
C ARG A 66 -4.35 13.36 -18.78
N PHE A 67 -3.87 14.00 -17.71
CA PHE A 67 -4.62 14.07 -16.47
C PHE A 67 -5.95 14.80 -16.70
N PRO A 68 -7.09 14.24 -16.23
CA PRO A 68 -8.39 14.83 -16.47
C PRO A 68 -8.50 16.22 -15.84
N GLU A 69 -9.10 17.16 -16.58
CA GLU A 69 -9.41 18.50 -16.07
C GLU A 69 -10.77 18.46 -15.37
N LEU A 70 -10.81 18.93 -14.12
CA LEU A 70 -12.06 19.15 -13.41
C LEU A 70 -12.61 20.53 -13.80
N ARG A 71 -13.79 20.56 -14.41
CA ARG A 71 -14.46 21.78 -14.86
C ARG A 71 -15.77 21.97 -14.13
N MET A 72 -15.95 23.15 -13.57
CA MET A 72 -17.19 23.64 -12.96
C MET A 72 -17.80 24.68 -13.88
N GLU A 73 -18.98 24.38 -14.41
CA GLU A 73 -19.70 25.28 -15.30
C GLU A 73 -20.52 26.30 -14.47
N GLY A 74 -20.39 27.58 -14.81
CA GLY A 74 -21.22 28.65 -14.24
C GLY A 74 -20.76 29.21 -12.90
N ASP A 75 -19.67 28.71 -12.31
CA ASP A 75 -19.12 29.21 -11.04
C ASP A 75 -17.58 29.30 -11.08
N PRO A 76 -17.03 30.51 -11.35
CA PRO A 76 -15.59 30.74 -11.37
C PRO A 76 -14.90 30.53 -10.01
N ASP A 77 -15.57 30.87 -8.90
CA ASP A 77 -14.99 30.76 -7.56
C ASP A 77 -14.85 29.29 -7.17
N ALA A 78 -15.85 28.46 -7.50
CA ALA A 78 -15.77 27.01 -7.33
C ALA A 78 -14.68 26.38 -8.21
N GLN A 79 -14.52 26.86 -9.46
CA GLN A 79 -13.46 26.38 -10.36
C GLN A 79 -12.06 26.64 -9.76
N ASP A 80 -11.83 27.86 -9.27
CA ASP A 80 -10.56 28.23 -8.65
C ASP A 80 -10.31 27.44 -7.35
N TYR A 81 -11.35 27.22 -6.54
CA TYR A 81 -11.25 26.41 -5.33
C TYR A 81 -10.89 24.95 -5.64
N VAL A 82 -11.56 24.30 -6.59
CA VAL A 82 -11.30 22.90 -6.98
C VAL A 82 -9.89 22.75 -7.53
N ARG A 83 -9.44 23.71 -8.35
CA ARG A 83 -8.09 23.72 -8.87
C ARG A 83 -7.06 23.85 -7.75
N ALA A 84 -7.26 24.79 -6.83
CA ALA A 84 -6.39 24.97 -5.67
C ALA A 84 -6.37 23.70 -4.78
N LEU A 85 -7.51 23.04 -4.59
CA LEU A 85 -7.62 21.78 -3.84
C LEU A 85 -6.81 20.66 -4.52
N CYS A 86 -6.90 20.52 -5.85
CA CYS A 86 -6.15 19.54 -6.62
C CYS A 86 -4.64 19.76 -6.54
N GLU A 87 -4.21 21.03 -6.64
CA GLU A 87 -2.80 21.41 -6.53
C GLU A 87 -2.26 21.19 -5.11
N ALA A 88 -3.00 21.64 -4.09
CA ALA A 88 -2.61 21.52 -2.68
C ALA A 88 -2.54 20.05 -2.21
N SER A 89 -3.48 19.22 -2.66
CA SER A 89 -3.50 17.79 -2.35
C SER A 89 -2.52 16.95 -3.18
N ARG A 90 -1.91 17.55 -4.21
CA ARG A 90 -1.08 16.86 -5.22
C ARG A 90 -1.82 15.69 -5.87
N LEU A 91 -3.10 15.90 -6.18
CA LEU A 91 -4.01 14.87 -6.67
C LEU A 91 -3.42 14.06 -7.85
N PRO A 92 -2.82 14.66 -8.90
CA PRO A 92 -2.25 13.90 -10.00
C PRO A 92 -1.18 12.90 -9.57
N THR A 93 -0.25 13.33 -8.71
CA THR A 93 0.80 12.44 -8.17
C THR A 93 0.21 11.28 -7.39
N ARG A 94 -0.83 11.55 -6.58
CA ARG A 94 -1.50 10.52 -5.78
C ARG A 94 -2.30 9.54 -6.62
N MET A 95 -2.93 10.00 -7.70
CA MET A 95 -3.65 9.12 -8.63
C MET A 95 -2.69 8.23 -9.42
N ILE A 96 -1.50 8.73 -9.80
CA ILE A 96 -0.44 7.90 -10.40
C ILE A 96 0.01 6.81 -9.42
N GLU A 97 0.22 7.17 -8.15
CA GLU A 97 0.59 6.22 -7.10
C GLU A 97 -0.51 5.16 -6.87
N ALA A 98 -1.78 5.59 -6.80
CA ALA A 98 -2.94 4.71 -6.67
C ALA A 98 -3.07 3.76 -7.86
N ARG A 99 -2.94 4.27 -9.09
CA ARG A 99 -3.02 3.44 -10.30
C ARG A 99 -1.89 2.44 -10.41
N ASN A 100 -0.67 2.81 -10.00
CA ASN A 100 0.45 1.88 -9.96
C ASN A 100 0.21 0.76 -8.93
N LEU A 101 -0.35 1.09 -7.76
CA LEU A 101 -0.70 0.07 -6.77
C LEU A 101 -1.87 -0.80 -7.24
N GLY A 102 -2.93 -0.22 -7.77
CA GLY A 102 -4.06 -0.95 -8.35
C GLY A 102 -3.63 -1.89 -9.46
N GLY A 103 -2.80 -1.41 -10.40
CA GLY A 103 -2.23 -2.25 -11.45
C GLY A 103 -1.32 -3.37 -10.92
N ALA A 104 -0.67 -3.13 -9.79
CA ALA A 104 0.24 -4.08 -9.17
C ALA A 104 -0.46 -5.17 -8.34
N VAL A 105 -1.59 -4.88 -7.70
CA VAL A 105 -2.24 -5.80 -6.75
C VAL A 105 -3.72 -6.06 -7.03
N GLY A 106 -4.32 -5.37 -7.99
CA GLY A 106 -5.74 -5.46 -8.33
C GLY A 106 -6.61 -4.38 -7.72
N THR A 107 -6.26 -3.89 -6.54
CA THR A 107 -7.02 -2.87 -5.81
C THR A 107 -6.12 -1.81 -5.20
N SER A 108 -6.56 -0.56 -5.26
CA SER A 108 -5.92 0.54 -4.53
C SER A 108 -6.92 1.20 -3.59
N CYS A 109 -6.41 1.71 -2.47
CA CYS A 109 -7.23 2.42 -1.50
C CYS A 109 -6.73 3.85 -1.36
N LEU A 110 -7.63 4.79 -1.13
CA LEU A 110 -7.33 6.20 -0.92
C LEU A 110 -8.02 6.66 0.35
N SER A 111 -7.37 7.49 1.15
CA SER A 111 -8.05 8.28 2.18
C SER A 111 -7.82 9.77 1.98
N PHE A 112 -8.75 10.56 2.49
CA PHE A 112 -8.73 12.01 2.42
C PHE A 112 -8.87 12.62 3.81
N CYS A 113 -8.03 13.59 4.14
CA CYS A 113 -8.19 14.36 5.37
C CYS A 113 -7.66 15.79 5.23
N PHE A 114 -8.06 16.68 6.14
CA PHE A 114 -7.41 17.96 6.34
C PHE A 114 -6.49 17.88 7.54
N LYS A 115 -5.21 18.21 7.33
CA LYS A 115 -4.24 18.31 8.42
C LYS A 115 -3.69 19.72 8.45
N GLU A 116 -3.96 20.43 9.55
CA GLU A 116 -3.53 21.83 9.74
C GLU A 116 -4.00 22.74 8.58
N GLY A 117 -5.24 22.52 8.11
CA GLY A 117 -5.83 23.27 6.99
C GLY A 117 -5.36 22.83 5.59
N VAL A 118 -4.42 21.89 5.49
CA VAL A 118 -3.93 21.39 4.20
C VAL A 118 -4.64 20.08 3.83
N PRO A 119 -5.25 19.97 2.64
CA PRO A 119 -5.84 18.74 2.15
C PRO A 119 -4.75 17.70 1.90
N ARG A 120 -4.95 16.48 2.38
CA ARG A 120 -4.03 15.36 2.20
C ARG A 120 -4.78 14.16 1.66
N ILE A 121 -4.25 13.62 0.59
CA ILE A 121 -4.66 12.33 0.03
C ILE A 121 -3.54 11.35 0.31
N GLU A 122 -3.89 10.24 0.94
CA GLU A 122 -2.97 9.14 1.19
C GLU A 122 -3.40 7.90 0.41
N VAL A 123 -2.47 7.34 -0.35
CA VAL A 123 -2.67 6.06 -1.01
C VAL A 123 -2.33 4.94 -0.04
N HIS A 124 -3.12 3.89 -0.07
CA HIS A 124 -2.97 2.72 0.78
C HIS A 124 -2.94 1.47 -0.09
N ASN A 125 -2.03 0.56 0.27
CA ASN A 125 -2.01 -0.77 -0.32
C ASN A 125 -3.15 -1.59 0.27
N ALA A 126 -4.06 -2.06 -0.59
CA ALA A 126 -5.27 -2.79 -0.21
C ALA A 126 -4.96 -4.03 0.64
N LYS A 127 -3.80 -4.67 0.48
CA LYS A 127 -3.39 -5.85 1.29
C LYS A 127 -3.33 -5.59 2.79
N HIS A 128 -3.18 -4.33 3.18
CA HIS A 128 -3.10 -3.89 4.58
C HIS A 128 -4.42 -3.33 5.08
N CYS A 129 -5.44 -3.29 4.24
CA CYS A 129 -6.73 -2.70 4.53
C CYS A 129 -7.78 -3.81 4.57
N THR A 130 -8.68 -3.73 5.53
CA THR A 130 -9.79 -4.65 5.69
C THR A 130 -11.04 -3.82 5.90
N VAL A 131 -11.98 -3.92 4.96
CA VAL A 131 -13.28 -3.25 5.10
C VAL A 131 -14.08 -4.02 6.13
N LEU A 132 -14.47 -3.33 7.19
CA LEU A 132 -15.23 -3.90 8.29
C LEU A 132 -16.73 -3.88 8.00
N SER A 133 -17.19 -2.86 7.26
CA SER A 133 -18.56 -2.77 6.77
C SER A 133 -18.67 -1.85 5.56
N TRP A 134 -19.61 -2.18 4.67
CA TRP A 134 -19.98 -1.40 3.50
C TRP A 134 -21.25 -0.60 3.76
N ILE A 135 -21.37 0.58 3.16
CA ILE A 135 -22.66 1.25 2.97
C ILE A 135 -23.37 0.58 1.80
N ASP A 136 -22.62 0.38 0.71
CA ASP A 136 -23.04 -0.34 -0.48
C ASP A 136 -21.84 -1.17 -0.96
N GLU A 137 -21.99 -2.48 -0.98
CA GLU A 137 -20.91 -3.40 -1.36
C GLU A 137 -20.76 -3.49 -2.87
N ASP A 138 -21.83 -3.33 -3.65
CA ASP A 138 -21.79 -3.42 -5.11
C ASP A 138 -21.03 -2.21 -5.67
N GLU A 139 -21.38 -1.03 -5.19
CA GLU A 139 -20.73 0.26 -5.54
C GLU A 139 -19.42 0.50 -4.77
N LYS A 140 -18.99 -0.44 -3.91
CA LYS A 140 -17.76 -0.37 -3.11
C LYS A 140 -17.67 0.89 -2.25
N ILE A 141 -18.80 1.32 -1.69
CA ILE A 141 -18.89 2.48 -0.79
C ILE A 141 -18.62 2.01 0.64
N VAL A 142 -17.48 2.42 1.19
CA VAL A 142 -17.00 1.98 2.51
C VAL A 142 -17.77 2.69 3.63
N LYS A 143 -18.20 1.93 4.65
CA LYS A 143 -18.76 2.47 5.90
C LYS A 143 -17.72 2.53 7.00
N ALA A 144 -16.92 1.47 7.15
CA ALA A 144 -15.84 1.41 8.11
C ALA A 144 -14.71 0.49 7.62
N VAL A 145 -13.47 0.87 7.91
CA VAL A 145 -12.28 0.15 7.45
C VAL A 145 -11.16 0.20 8.49
N LEU A 146 -10.41 -0.88 8.58
CA LEU A 146 -9.21 -1.01 9.40
C LEU A 146 -8.00 -1.22 8.51
N LYS A 147 -6.98 -0.38 8.65
CA LYS A 147 -5.66 -0.60 8.08
C LYS A 147 -4.74 -1.15 9.16
N ALA A 148 -4.20 -2.34 8.96
CA ALA A 148 -3.29 -2.95 9.91
C ALA A 148 -2.19 -3.80 9.27
N TYR A 149 -0.98 -3.71 9.83
CA TYR A 149 0.16 -4.51 9.40
C TYR A 149 1.31 -4.49 10.40
N THR A 150 2.11 -5.55 10.42
CA THR A 150 3.34 -5.62 11.19
C THR A 150 4.51 -5.03 10.39
N TYR A 151 5.36 -4.24 11.06
CA TYR A 151 6.57 -3.68 10.48
C TYR A 151 7.74 -3.73 11.48
N PRO A 152 8.97 -3.97 10.99
CA PRO A 152 10.16 -3.94 11.84
C PRO A 152 10.56 -2.51 12.17
N ARG A 153 10.97 -2.27 13.42
CA ARG A 153 11.57 -1.01 13.88
C ARG A 153 12.85 -1.31 14.64
N GLN A 154 13.90 -0.53 14.40
CA GLN A 154 15.11 -0.60 15.20
C GLN A 154 14.89 0.14 16.52
N VAL A 155 15.07 -0.56 17.63
CA VAL A 155 14.96 -0.03 18.99
C VAL A 155 16.31 -0.25 19.66
N PHE A 156 16.80 0.79 20.33
CA PHE A 156 17.99 0.66 21.16
C PHE A 156 17.65 -0.10 22.43
N ASP A 157 18.34 -1.21 22.65
CA ASP A 157 18.21 -2.00 23.86
C ASP A 157 19.25 -1.51 24.89
N PRO A 158 18.82 -0.90 26.01
CA PRO A 158 19.72 -0.37 27.03
C PRO A 158 20.60 -1.44 27.68
N GLU A 159 20.13 -2.69 27.77
CA GLU A 159 20.86 -3.78 28.43
C GLU A 159 21.96 -4.32 27.53
N SER A 160 21.66 -4.57 26.26
CA SER A 160 22.64 -5.10 25.30
C SER A 160 23.48 -4.01 24.60
N LYS A 161 23.15 -2.72 24.80
CA LYS A 161 23.73 -1.54 24.11
C LYS A 161 23.78 -1.68 22.58
N LYS A 162 22.85 -2.47 22.02
CA LYS A 162 22.78 -2.77 20.59
C LYS A 162 21.42 -2.35 20.04
N LEU A 163 21.41 -2.02 18.75
CA LEU A 163 20.17 -1.84 18.00
C LEU A 163 19.56 -3.22 17.76
N ARG A 164 18.35 -3.44 18.28
CA ARG A 164 17.58 -4.65 18.03
C ARG A 164 16.42 -4.32 17.12
N THR A 165 16.22 -5.15 16.11
CA THR A 165 15.02 -5.08 15.26
C THR A 165 13.87 -5.75 15.99
N VAL A 166 12.83 -4.98 16.30
CA VAL A 166 11.62 -5.45 16.99
C VAL A 166 10.42 -5.14 16.10
N ASN A 167 9.48 -6.08 16.02
CA ASN A 167 8.26 -5.91 15.25
C ASN A 167 7.24 -5.08 16.03
N TYR A 168 6.64 -4.12 15.34
CA TYR A 168 5.50 -3.33 15.80
C TYR A 168 4.32 -3.57 14.87
N TYR A 169 3.13 -3.45 15.42
CA TYR A 169 1.86 -3.52 14.72
C TYR A 169 1.32 -2.09 14.56
N TYR A 170 1.06 -1.73 13.31
CA TYR A 170 0.37 -0.51 12.95
C TYR A 170 -1.13 -0.80 12.86
N ALA A 171 -1.95 0.09 13.41
CA ALA A 171 -3.40 0.06 13.24
C ALA A 171 -3.92 1.49 13.02
N ARG A 172 -4.84 1.64 12.07
CA ARG A 172 -5.61 2.87 11.82
C ARG A 172 -7.00 2.52 11.33
N TYR A 173 -8.00 3.19 11.87
CA TYR A 173 -9.40 2.91 11.60
C TYR A 173 -10.10 4.18 11.12
N TRP A 174 -11.04 4.01 10.19
CA TRP A 174 -11.93 5.06 9.73
C TRP A 174 -13.36 4.54 9.74
N ASP A 175 -14.30 5.39 10.14
CA ASP A 175 -15.73 5.22 9.87
C ASP A 175 -16.35 6.52 9.37
N THR A 176 -17.68 6.62 9.39
CA THR A 176 -18.41 7.79 8.92
C THR A 176 -18.30 9.01 9.82
N GLN A 177 -17.81 8.85 11.06
CA GLN A 177 -17.75 9.89 12.07
C GLN A 177 -16.31 10.26 12.43
N ARG A 178 -15.44 9.26 12.57
CA ARG A 178 -14.13 9.40 13.19
C ARG A 178 -13.05 8.55 12.54
N GLU A 179 -11.84 9.04 12.74
CA GLU A 179 -10.60 8.33 12.47
C GLU A 179 -9.89 8.01 13.80
N ILE A 180 -9.40 6.78 13.96
CA ILE A 180 -8.61 6.36 15.11
C ILE A 180 -7.23 5.91 14.64
N ILE A 181 -6.18 6.48 15.22
CA ILE A 181 -4.78 6.13 14.94
C ILE A 181 -4.16 5.62 16.23
N TRP A 182 -3.79 4.34 16.28
CA TRP A 182 -3.07 3.79 17.43
C TRP A 182 -1.59 4.18 17.36
N GLU A 183 -0.98 4.41 18.53
CA GLU A 183 0.47 4.50 18.64
C GLU A 183 1.12 3.17 18.22
N PRO A 184 2.43 3.13 17.89
CA PRO A 184 3.10 1.88 17.53
C PRO A 184 2.90 0.79 18.60
N ILE A 185 2.11 -0.24 18.28
CA ILE A 185 1.77 -1.32 19.21
C ILE A 185 2.90 -2.36 19.17
N PRO A 186 3.57 -2.68 20.27
CA PRO A 186 4.56 -3.77 20.28
C PRO A 186 3.90 -5.09 19.87
N GLN A 187 4.56 -5.93 19.05
CA GLN A 187 3.96 -7.17 18.54
C GLN A 187 3.37 -8.06 19.65
N ARG A 188 4.06 -8.17 20.79
CA ARG A 188 3.58 -8.93 21.96
C ARG A 188 2.20 -8.49 22.49
N VAL A 189 1.84 -7.22 22.30
CA VAL A 189 0.54 -6.65 22.69
C VAL A 189 -0.47 -6.89 21.58
N ALA A 190 -0.05 -6.73 20.31
CA ALA A 190 -0.87 -7.02 19.14
C ALA A 190 -1.37 -8.48 19.10
N ASP A 191 -0.54 -9.42 19.56
CA ASP A 191 -0.87 -10.84 19.65
C ASP A 191 -1.97 -11.13 20.72
N THR A 192 -2.33 -10.13 21.54
CA THR A 192 -3.44 -10.21 22.50
C THR A 192 -4.68 -9.52 21.96
N GLN A 193 -5.87 -9.93 22.37
CA GLN A 193 -7.12 -9.24 21.99
C GLN A 193 -7.25 -7.81 22.57
N GLN A 194 -6.30 -7.36 23.39
CA GLN A 194 -6.38 -6.09 24.12
C GLN A 194 -5.74 -4.90 23.39
N TRP A 195 -5.13 -5.11 22.21
CA TRP A 195 -4.46 -4.03 21.47
C TRP A 195 -5.40 -2.87 21.11
N GLN A 196 -6.70 -3.12 21.04
CA GLN A 196 -7.75 -2.11 20.81
C GLN A 196 -7.73 -0.99 21.86
N ASN A 197 -7.33 -1.32 23.10
CA ASN A 197 -7.23 -0.38 24.23
C ASN A 197 -5.85 0.30 24.33
N TYR A 198 -4.94 0.01 23.39
CA TYR A 198 -3.62 0.65 23.37
C TYR A 198 -3.76 2.18 23.13
N PRO A 199 -2.83 3.01 23.62
CA PRO A 199 -2.86 4.46 23.38
C PRO A 199 -3.11 4.80 21.91
N HIS A 200 -4.06 5.71 21.69
CA HIS A 200 -4.49 6.11 20.36
C HIS A 200 -4.97 7.56 20.36
N LYS A 201 -5.00 8.14 19.17
CA LYS A 201 -5.61 9.43 18.89
C LYS A 201 -6.88 9.22 18.08
N THR A 202 -7.97 9.85 18.53
CA THR A 202 -9.24 9.90 17.80
C THR A 202 -9.42 11.30 17.21
N VAL A 203 -9.92 11.36 15.97
CA VAL A 203 -10.24 12.60 15.26
C VAL A 203 -11.64 12.47 14.69
N ASP A 204 -12.58 13.28 15.19
CA ASP A 204 -13.91 13.42 14.59
C ASP A 204 -13.80 14.37 13.40
N HIS A 205 -14.00 13.85 12.19
CA HIS A 205 -13.76 14.61 10.95
C HIS A 205 -15.00 15.32 10.42
N GLY A 206 -16.20 14.91 10.85
CA GLY A 206 -17.45 15.63 10.54
C GLY A 206 -17.91 15.57 9.07
N PHE A 207 -17.25 14.81 8.20
CA PHE A 207 -17.60 14.69 6.78
C PHE A 207 -18.99 14.08 6.51
N GLY A 208 -19.57 13.33 7.45
CA GLY A 208 -20.85 12.63 7.24
C GLY A 208 -20.76 11.37 6.38
N PHE A 209 -19.57 11.03 5.89
CA PHE A 209 -19.24 9.79 5.20
C PHE A 209 -17.84 9.32 5.62
N CYS A 210 -17.50 8.06 5.33
CA CYS A 210 -16.16 7.53 5.61
C CYS A 210 -15.20 8.05 4.53
N PRO A 211 -14.15 8.83 4.87
CA PRO A 211 -13.26 9.44 3.88
C PRO A 211 -12.21 8.44 3.37
N PHE A 212 -12.67 7.26 2.96
CA PHE A 212 -11.87 6.15 2.49
C PHE A 212 -12.54 5.54 1.26
N TYR A 213 -11.77 5.40 0.20
CA TYR A 213 -12.23 4.94 -1.10
C TYR A 213 -11.53 3.62 -1.44
N TRP A 214 -12.32 2.62 -1.80
CA TRP A 214 -11.86 1.32 -2.28
C TRP A 214 -12.03 1.26 -3.78
N ILE A 215 -10.94 1.14 -4.53
CA ILE A 215 -10.95 1.28 -6.00
C ILE A 215 -10.33 0.03 -6.61
N GLN A 216 -11.16 -0.75 -7.30
CA GLN A 216 -10.70 -1.84 -8.15
C GLN A 216 -9.97 -1.29 -9.38
N ASN A 217 -8.89 -1.93 -9.79
CA ASN A 217 -8.13 -1.58 -10.98
C ASN A 217 -8.88 -1.97 -12.25
N LEU A 218 -9.12 -3.27 -12.41
CA LEU A 218 -10.09 -3.81 -13.35
C LEU A 218 -11.30 -4.30 -12.55
N PRO A 219 -12.53 -3.95 -12.96
CA PRO A 219 -13.72 -4.31 -12.21
C PRO A 219 -13.93 -5.82 -12.22
N ASP A 220 -14.21 -6.38 -11.05
CA ASP A 220 -14.65 -7.77 -10.88
C ASP A 220 -15.90 -7.78 -10.00
N SER A 221 -17.02 -8.21 -10.57
CA SER A 221 -18.30 -8.29 -9.87
C SER A 221 -18.38 -9.47 -8.90
N GLN A 222 -17.46 -10.43 -8.98
CA GLN A 222 -17.44 -11.62 -8.12
C GLN A 222 -16.49 -11.48 -6.92
N SER A 223 -15.68 -10.41 -6.89
CA SER A 223 -14.66 -10.18 -5.89
C SER A 223 -14.74 -8.76 -5.33
N LEU A 224 -14.32 -8.59 -4.08
CA LEU A 224 -14.09 -7.26 -3.50
C LEU A 224 -12.85 -6.60 -4.11
N ASP A 225 -11.87 -7.41 -4.49
CA ASP A 225 -10.65 -6.96 -5.14
C ASP A 225 -10.76 -7.08 -6.66
N GLY A 226 -10.18 -6.12 -7.38
CA GLY A 226 -10.11 -6.16 -8.84
C GLY A 226 -8.94 -7.01 -9.34
N GLU A 227 -8.80 -7.09 -10.66
CA GLU A 227 -7.65 -7.79 -11.27
C GLU A 227 -6.45 -6.86 -11.48
N SER A 228 -5.25 -7.42 -11.32
CA SER A 228 -4.00 -6.73 -11.62
C SER A 228 -3.77 -6.62 -13.13
N ASP A 229 -2.89 -5.71 -13.57
CA ASP A 229 -2.63 -5.47 -15.00
C ASP A 229 -1.95 -6.65 -15.72
N TYR A 230 -1.45 -7.61 -14.96
CA TYR A 230 -0.72 -8.77 -15.45
C TYR A 230 -1.29 -10.06 -14.85
N GLU A 231 -2.58 -10.04 -14.48
CA GLU A 231 -3.29 -11.24 -14.09
C GLU A 231 -3.24 -12.28 -15.23
N GLY A 232 -2.90 -13.54 -14.90
CA GLY A 232 -2.80 -14.62 -15.88
C GLY A 232 -1.49 -14.71 -16.67
N LEU A 233 -0.49 -13.86 -16.38
CA LEU A 233 0.89 -13.98 -16.91
C LEU A 233 1.79 -14.92 -16.07
#